data_AF-A0A918AP29-F1
#
_entry.id   AF-A0A918AP29-F1
#
_cell.length_a   1.000
_cell.length_b   1.000
_cell.length_c   1.000
_cell.angle_alpha   90.00
_cell.angle_beta   90.00
_cell.angle_gamma   90.00
#
_symmetry.space_group_name_H-M   'P 1'
#
loop_
_entity.id
_entity.type
_entity.pdbx_description
1 polymer ?
#
loop_
_entity_poly.entity_id
_entity_poly.type
_entity_poly.pdbx_seq_one_letter_code
_entity_poly.pdbx_strand_id
1 'polypeptide(L)'
;MIPAAEAWLAGEVEQRLEAYGSIGLHELPWLLNGAPFDLPAEALAELPRRVVGAAVARGRAALRTARWPDGQLLAGPLSLAVLSDDDSWRIRDDGTYTTLVDFD
;
A
#
# COMPACT_ATOMS: atom_id res chain seq x y z
N MET A 1 6.90 5.38 19.23
CA MET A 1 7.42 5.45 17.84
C MET A 1 6.48 4.78 16.87
N ILE A 2 6.12 3.50 17.04
CA ILE A 2 5.19 2.78 16.16
C ILE A 2 3.86 3.53 15.90
N PRO A 3 3.14 4.09 16.91
CA PRO A 3 1.90 4.81 16.65
C PRO A 3 2.08 6.08 15.80
N ALA A 4 3.23 6.76 15.94
CA ALA A 4 3.54 7.94 15.14
C ALA A 4 3.87 7.57 13.69
N ALA A 5 4.61 6.48 13.48
CA ALA A 5 4.88 5.95 12.15
C ALA A 5 3.61 5.45 11.45
N GLU A 6 2.71 4.80 12.18
CA GLU A 6 1.41 4.35 11.66
C GLU A 6 0.53 5.52 11.23
N ALA A 7 0.40 6.55 12.08
CA ALA A 7 -0.37 7.76 11.76
C ALA A 7 0.24 8.52 10.58
N TRP A 8 1.58 8.62 10.53
CA TRP A 8 2.28 9.24 9.42
C TRP A 8 2.04 8.48 8.11
N LEU A 9 2.21 7.15 8.11
CA LEU A 9 2.01 6.33 6.92
C LEU A 9 0.55 6.36 6.43
N ALA A 10 -0.42 6.40 7.34
CA ALA A 10 -1.83 6.59 6.99
C ALA A 10 -2.05 7.92 6.26
N GLY A 11 -1.46 9.01 6.75
CA GLY A 11 -1.53 10.31 6.08
C GLY A 11 -0.80 10.34 4.73
N GLU A 12 0.31 9.61 4.58
CA GLU A 12 1.02 9.46 3.29
C GLU A 12 0.21 8.67 2.27
N VAL A 13 -0.55 7.67 2.71
CA VAL A 13 -1.49 6.91 1.86
C VAL A 13 -2.62 7.83 1.39
N GLU A 14 -3.27 8.54 2.31
CA GLU A 14 -4.36 9.46 1.97
C GLU A 14 -3.91 10.54 0.98
N GLN A 15 -2.78 11.20 1.24
CA GLN A 15 -2.23 12.23 0.35
C GLN A 15 -1.90 11.71 -1.05
N ARG A 16 -1.36 10.48 -1.17
CA ARG A 16 -1.04 9.90 -2.49
C ARG A 16 -2.30 9.47 -3.24
N LEU A 17 -3.29 8.92 -2.55
CA LEU A 17 -4.58 8.63 -3.16
C LEU A 17 -5.24 9.91 -3.68
N GLU A 18 -5.21 11.01 -2.91
CA GLU A 18 -5.75 12.30 -3.35
C GLU A 18 -4.97 12.90 -4.53
N ALA A 19 -3.63 12.83 -4.50
CA ALA A 19 -2.79 13.46 -5.53
C ALA A 19 -2.70 12.65 -6.83
N TYR A 20 -2.73 11.32 -6.75
CA TYR A 20 -2.42 10.43 -7.86
C TYR A 20 -3.50 9.38 -8.16
N GLY A 21 -4.55 9.28 -7.33
CA GLY A 21 -5.64 8.30 -7.46
C GLY A 21 -5.24 6.87 -7.10
N SER A 22 -3.94 6.60 -6.89
CA SER A 22 -3.44 5.26 -6.61
C SER A 22 -2.07 5.28 -5.92
N ILE A 23 -1.74 4.17 -5.25
CA ILE A 23 -0.42 3.92 -4.66
C ILE A 23 -0.13 2.41 -4.64
N GLY A 24 1.02 2.01 -5.16
CA GLY A 24 1.50 0.63 -5.16
C GLY A 24 1.83 0.16 -3.74
N LEU A 25 1.47 -1.09 -3.41
CA LEU A 25 1.83 -1.66 -2.11
C LEU A 25 3.34 -1.73 -1.91
N HIS A 26 4.09 -1.99 -2.97
CA HIS A 26 5.56 -2.06 -2.97
C HIS A 26 6.23 -0.73 -2.61
N GLU A 27 5.52 0.40 -2.75
CA GLU A 27 6.05 1.73 -2.41
C GLU A 27 6.03 1.99 -0.91
N LEU A 28 5.08 1.42 -0.18
CA LEU A 28 4.87 1.71 1.25
C LEU A 28 6.06 1.33 2.14
N PRO A 29 6.70 0.16 1.98
CA PRO A 29 7.93 -0.14 2.70
C PRO A 29 9.07 0.83 2.37
N TRP A 30 9.17 1.34 1.13
CA TRP A 30 10.17 2.32 0.76
C TRP A 30 9.95 3.67 1.43
N LEU A 31 8.68 4.11 1.52
CA LEU A 31 8.32 5.32 2.26
C LEU A 31 8.73 5.23 3.74
N LEU A 32 8.44 4.10 4.39
CA LEU A 32 8.84 3.89 5.78
C LEU A 32 10.37 3.86 5.97
N ASN A 33 11.11 3.25 5.04
CA ASN A 33 12.58 3.22 5.12
C ASN A 33 13.22 4.60 4.91
N GLY A 34 12.57 5.49 4.15
CA GLY A 34 13.01 6.88 3.97
C GLY A 34 12.57 7.84 5.09
N ALA A 35 11.72 7.38 6.01
CA ALA A 35 11.16 8.20 7.08
C ALA A 35 12.10 8.27 8.29
N PRO A 36 11.98 9.29 9.17
CA PRO A 36 12.85 9.47 10.33
C PRO A 36 12.53 8.51 11.49
N PHE A 37 11.86 7.39 11.22
CA PHE A 37 11.48 6.41 12.24
C PHE A 37 12.50 5.27 12.28
N ASP A 38 13.10 5.06 13.45
CA ASP A 38 13.91 3.88 13.71
C ASP A 38 13.00 2.70 14.11
N LEU A 39 12.56 1.95 13.10
CA LEU A 39 11.61 0.83 13.25
C LEU A 39 12.32 -0.51 13.10
N PRO A 40 11.97 -1.51 13.92
CA PRO A 40 12.46 -2.87 13.71
C PRO A 40 11.90 -3.45 12.40
N ALA A 41 12.62 -4.41 11.80
CA ALA A 41 12.25 -5.04 10.53
C ALA A 41 10.81 -5.60 10.52
N GLU A 42 10.36 -6.19 11.64
CA GLU A 42 8.98 -6.67 11.78
C GLU A 42 7.96 -5.53 11.64
N ALA A 43 8.22 -4.37 12.25
CA ALA A 43 7.32 -3.23 12.13
C ALA A 43 7.33 -2.64 10.71
N LEU A 44 8.47 -2.63 10.02
CA LEU A 44 8.57 -2.21 8.63
C LEU A 44 7.74 -3.10 7.69
N ALA A 45 7.60 -4.40 8.00
CA ALA A 45 6.79 -5.33 7.24
C ALA A 45 5.28 -5.22 7.59
N GLU A 46 4.95 -5.09 8.88
CA GLU A 46 3.57 -5.16 9.37
C GLU A 46 2.81 -3.82 9.37
N LEU A 47 3.49 -2.69 9.47
CA LEU A 47 2.83 -1.37 9.46
C LEU A 47 2.12 -1.09 8.13
N PRO A 48 2.74 -1.29 6.96
CA PRO A 48 2.05 -1.10 5.68
C PRO A 48 0.79 -1.96 5.55
N ARG A 49 0.87 -3.23 5.96
CA ARG A 49 -0.27 -4.17 5.95
C ARG A 49 -1.45 -3.66 6.76
N ARG A 50 -1.17 -3.20 7.99
CA ARG A 50 -2.19 -2.65 8.88
C ARG A 50 -2.84 -1.38 8.33
N VAL A 51 -2.03 -0.44 7.84
CA VAL A 51 -2.53 0.83 7.29
C VAL A 51 -3.42 0.59 6.07
N VAL A 52 -2.96 -0.23 5.13
CA VAL A 52 -3.74 -0.57 3.92
C VAL A 52 -5.00 -1.35 4.28
N GLY A 53 -4.89 -2.34 5.17
CA GLY A 53 -6.03 -3.11 5.66
C GLY A 53 -7.09 -2.21 6.29
N ALA A 54 -6.68 -1.22 7.09
CA ALA A 54 -7.58 -0.26 7.69
C ALA A 54 -8.25 0.66 6.66
N ALA A 55 -7.52 1.14 5.66
CA ALA A 55 -8.07 1.98 4.58
C ALA A 55 -9.16 1.23 3.80
N VAL A 56 -8.88 -0.02 3.41
CA VAL A 56 -9.83 -0.86 2.67
C VAL A 56 -11.02 -1.26 3.53
N ALA A 57 -10.80 -1.68 4.77
CA ALA A 57 -11.88 -2.09 5.69
C ALA A 57 -12.86 -0.94 6.04
N ARG A 58 -12.38 0.31 6.02
CA ARG A 58 -13.21 1.51 6.22
C ARG A 58 -13.94 1.95 4.94
N GLY A 59 -13.79 1.22 3.83
CA GLY A 59 -14.38 1.58 2.55
C GLY A 59 -13.82 2.86 1.96
N ARG A 60 -12.57 3.22 2.29
CA ARG A 60 -11.89 4.41 1.76
C ARG A 60 -11.08 4.13 0.49
N ALA A 61 -10.74 2.88 0.24
CA ALA A 61 -9.96 2.48 -0.91
C ALA A 61 -10.18 1.01 -1.28
N ALA A 62 -9.84 0.63 -2.51
CA ALA A 62 -9.87 -0.75 -2.97
C ALA A 62 -8.49 -1.25 -3.39
N LEU A 63 -8.23 -2.54 -3.19
CA LEU A 63 -7.04 -3.20 -3.74
C LEU A 63 -7.32 -3.63 -5.17
N ARG A 64 -6.41 -3.35 -6.10
CA ARG A 64 -6.50 -3.73 -7.51
C ARG A 64 -5.15 -4.22 -8.01
N THR A 65 -5.17 -4.93 -9.13
CA THR A 65 -3.95 -5.25 -9.89
C THR A 65 -3.74 -4.18 -10.94
N ALA A 66 -2.52 -3.67 -11.04
CA ALA A 66 -2.11 -2.72 -12.06
C ALA A 66 -0.88 -3.22 -12.83
N ARG A 67 -0.59 -2.60 -13.97
CA ARG A 67 0.59 -2.85 -14.79
C ARG A 67 1.63 -1.74 -14.59
N TRP A 68 2.89 -2.13 -14.46
CA TRP A 68 4.04 -1.22 -14.46
C TRP A 68 4.55 -0.97 -15.89
N PRO A 69 5.02 0.25 -16.23
CA PRO A 69 5.12 1.45 -15.38
C PRO A 69 3.93 2.41 -15.48
N ASP A 70 2.95 2.14 -16.36
CA ASP A 70 1.88 3.08 -16.66
C ASP A 70 0.76 3.15 -15.62
N GLY A 71 0.73 2.20 -14.66
CA GLY A 71 -0.28 2.13 -13.63
C GLY A 71 -1.64 1.68 -14.16
N GLN A 72 -1.71 1.10 -15.36
CA GLN A 72 -2.98 0.66 -15.95
C GLN A 72 -3.65 -0.38 -15.05
N LEU A 73 -4.86 -0.09 -14.57
CA LEU A 73 -5.66 -1.03 -13.78
C LEU A 73 -6.09 -2.21 -14.66
N LEU A 74 -5.76 -3.42 -14.22
CA LEU A 74 -6.03 -4.67 -14.94
C LEU A 74 -7.23 -5.44 -14.34
N ALA A 75 -7.30 -5.53 -13.01
CA ALA A 75 -8.28 -6.36 -12.32
C ALA A 75 -8.59 -5.86 -10.90
N GLY A 76 -9.70 -6.32 -10.33
CA GLY A 76 -10.12 -6.09 -8.95
C GLY A 76 -11.61 -5.75 -8.80
N PRO A 77 -12.08 -5.51 -7.57
CA PRO A 77 -11.31 -5.41 -6.33
C PRO A 77 -10.77 -6.75 -5.83
N LEU A 78 -9.58 -6.74 -5.23
CA LEU A 78 -8.96 -7.87 -4.56
C LEU A 78 -9.40 -7.93 -3.10
N SER A 79 -9.46 -9.14 -2.53
CA SER A 79 -9.75 -9.32 -1.10
C SER A 79 -8.57 -8.92 -0.22
N LEU A 80 -8.82 -8.61 1.06
CA LEU A 80 -7.78 -8.32 2.05
C LEU A 80 -6.76 -9.45 2.25
N ALA A 81 -7.08 -10.70 1.84
CA ALA A 81 -6.16 -11.83 1.95
C ALA A 81 -4.85 -11.60 1.19
N VAL A 82 -4.84 -10.77 0.13
CA VAL A 82 -3.62 -10.44 -0.62
C VAL A 82 -2.59 -9.70 0.23
N LEU A 83 -2.98 -9.04 1.33
CA LEU A 83 -2.02 -8.35 2.21
C LEU A 83 -1.12 -9.31 2.97
N SER A 84 -1.56 -10.55 3.16
CA SER A 84 -0.78 -11.61 3.82
C SER A 84 0.17 -12.34 2.86
N ASP A 85 0.06 -12.07 1.55
CA ASP A 85 0.93 -12.65 0.53
C ASP A 85 2.08 -11.71 0.22
N ASP A 86 3.32 -12.12 0.52
CA ASP A 86 4.52 -11.32 0.27
C ASP A 86 4.67 -10.95 -1.21
N ASP A 87 4.16 -11.77 -2.14
CA ASP A 87 4.21 -11.49 -3.57
C ASP A 87 3.34 -10.31 -3.99
N SER A 88 2.37 -9.92 -3.16
CA SER A 88 1.54 -8.74 -3.40
C SER A 88 2.25 -7.43 -3.04
N TRP A 89 3.41 -7.49 -2.36
CA TRP A 89 4.22 -6.34 -1.94
C TRP A 89 5.40 -6.05 -2.88
N ARG A 90 5.42 -6.69 -4.06
CA ARG A 90 6.46 -6.51 -5.09
C ARG A 90 5.84 -6.28 -6.47
N ILE A 91 6.64 -5.75 -7.39
CA ILE A 91 6.36 -5.84 -8.82
C ILE A 91 6.74 -7.26 -9.26
N ARG A 92 5.81 -7.97 -9.88
CA ARG A 92 6.01 -9.33 -10.38
C ARG A 92 6.79 -9.33 -11.70
N ASP A 93 7.31 -10.49 -12.08
CA ASP A 93 8.12 -10.67 -13.30
C ASP A 93 7.34 -10.34 -14.59
N ASP A 94 6.02 -10.47 -14.57
CA ASP A 94 5.13 -10.09 -15.67
C ASP A 94 4.83 -8.58 -15.73
N GLY A 95 5.42 -7.79 -14.83
CA GLY A 95 5.22 -6.36 -14.70
C GLY A 95 3.93 -5.97 -13.98
N THR A 96 3.21 -6.91 -13.36
CA THR A 96 2.01 -6.59 -12.55
C THR A 96 2.36 -6.30 -11.11
N TYR A 97 1.55 -5.48 -10.45
CA TYR A 97 1.67 -5.23 -9.01
C TYR A 97 0.30 -4.97 -8.39
N THR A 98 0.22 -5.11 -7.06
CA THR A 98 -0.96 -4.73 -6.30
C THR A 98 -0.88 -3.25 -5.93
N THR A 99 -1.97 -2.54 -6.19
CA THR A 99 -2.13 -1.12 -5.88
C THR A 99 -3.37 -0.89 -5.05
N LEU A 100 -3.30 0.10 -4.16
CA LEU A 100 -4.45 0.71 -3.53
C LEU A 100 -4.97 1.81 -4.47
N VAL A 101 -6.29 1.92 -4.63
CA VAL A 101 -6.95 2.98 -5.42
C VAL A 101 -8.07 3.59 -4.59
N ASP A 102 -8.32 4.89 -4.79
CA ASP A 102 -9.43 5.56 -4.14
C ASP A 102 -10.78 5.03 -4.65
N PHE A 103 -11.82 5.14 -3.84
CA PHE A 103 -13.20 5.04 -4.32
C PHE A 103 -13.64 6.44 -4.72
N ASP A 104 -13.71 6.71 -6.03
CA ASP A 104 -14.43 7.90 -6.54
C ASP A 104 -15.81 8.07 -5.88
#